data_AF-A0A7S0SAR3-F1
#
_entry.id   AF-A0A7S0SAR3-F1
#
_cell.length_a   1.000
_cell.length_b   1.000
_cell.length_c   1.000
_cell.angle_alpha   90.00
_cell.angle_beta   90.00
_cell.angle_gamma   90.00
#
_symmetry.space_group_name_H-M   'P 1'
#
loop_
_entity.id
_entity.type
_entity.pdbx_description
1 polymer ?
#
loop_
_entity_poly.entity_id
_entity_poly.type
_entity_poly.pdbx_seq_one_letter_code
_entity_poly.pdbx_strand_id
1 'polypeptide(L)'
;DSTRRSGRNAGKAKTYTDSGETDDEGDDVDEAPVLPGFMDPLTKMQVEEPAISPYGHIAGYETWCRVLRNTDSKDTCPFTRQPLKRRELVKLTHENIGEYRSRIVETQNAPRIDPALV
;
A
#
# COMPACT_ATOMS: atom_id res chain seq x y z
N ASP A 1 -74.14 43.58 -5.26
CA ASP A 1 -72.81 42.98 -5.13
C ASP A 1 -72.99 41.54 -4.66
N SER A 2 -72.88 40.56 -5.56
CA SER A 2 -73.12 39.15 -5.27
C SER A 2 -71.98 38.32 -5.84
N THR A 3 -70.97 38.08 -5.02
CA THR A 3 -69.74 37.39 -5.40
C THR A 3 -70.00 35.93 -5.74
N ARG A 4 -69.45 35.53 -6.89
CA ARG A 4 -69.66 34.27 -7.59
C ARG A 4 -68.90 33.11 -6.93
N ARG A 5 -69.52 31.93 -7.04
CA ARG A 5 -69.06 30.59 -6.65
C ARG A 5 -67.88 30.09 -7.48
N SER A 6 -66.92 29.42 -6.83
CA SER A 6 -66.12 28.27 -7.31
C SER A 6 -65.09 27.96 -6.22
N GLY A 7 -64.89 26.74 -5.69
CA GLY A 7 -65.07 25.41 -6.26
C GLY A 7 -63.69 24.75 -6.37
N ARG A 8 -63.57 23.52 -5.82
CA ARG A 8 -62.42 22.56 -5.80
C ARG A 8 -61.60 22.57 -4.50
N ASN A 9 -61.16 21.45 -3.95
CA ASN A 9 -61.41 20.02 -4.10
C ASN A 9 -60.68 19.38 -2.92
N ALA A 10 -61.36 18.56 -2.10
CA ALA A 10 -60.71 17.77 -1.06
C ALA A 10 -59.82 16.71 -1.70
N GLY A 11 -58.59 16.52 -1.22
CA GLY A 11 -57.81 15.40 -1.71
C GLY A 11 -56.33 15.39 -1.39
N LYS A 12 -56.03 14.85 -0.21
CA LYS A 12 -54.92 13.91 0.03
C LYS A 12 -53.51 14.50 -0.04
N ALA A 13 -53.06 14.92 1.14
CA ALA A 13 -51.66 14.85 1.53
C ALA A 13 -51.06 13.50 1.10
N LYS A 14 -49.96 13.55 0.37
CA LYS A 14 -49.05 12.43 0.18
C LYS A 14 -47.64 12.98 0.33
N THR A 15 -47.15 12.87 1.56
CA THR A 15 -45.72 12.89 1.84
C THR A 15 -45.15 11.60 1.25
N TYR A 16 -44.14 11.72 0.39
CA TYR A 16 -43.27 10.61 0.02
C TYR A 16 -41.88 11.05 0.46
N THR A 17 -41.53 10.63 1.66
CA THR A 17 -40.14 10.60 2.11
C THR A 17 -39.52 9.38 1.44
N ASP A 18 -39.05 9.54 0.21
CA ASP A 18 -38.28 8.48 -0.44
C ASP A 18 -36.90 8.46 0.21
N SER A 19 -36.73 7.49 1.10
CA SER A 19 -35.49 7.18 1.80
C SER A 19 -34.55 6.54 0.79
N GLY A 20 -33.61 7.32 0.27
CA GLY A 20 -32.44 6.81 -0.42
C GLY A 20 -31.27 6.76 0.55
N GLU A 21 -31.35 5.86 1.54
CA GLU A 21 -30.19 5.46 2.34
C GLU A 21 -29.39 4.47 1.50
N THR A 22 -28.51 5.00 0.65
CA THR A 22 -27.39 4.23 0.10
C THR A 22 -26.42 4.04 1.24
N ASP A 23 -26.58 2.92 1.93
CA ASP A 23 -25.52 2.28 2.71
C ASP A 23 -24.49 1.74 1.70
N ASP A 24 -23.73 2.65 1.09
CA ASP A 24 -22.45 2.33 0.48
C ASP A 24 -21.43 2.35 1.62
N GLU A 25 -21.58 1.39 2.53
CA GLU A 25 -20.51 1.03 3.45
C GLU A 25 -19.50 0.26 2.58
N GLY A 26 -18.77 1.03 1.77
CA GLY A 26 -17.49 0.62 1.23
C GLY A 26 -16.64 0.27 2.42
N ASP A 27 -16.68 -1.01 2.78
CA ASP A 27 -15.66 -1.66 3.59
C ASP A 27 -14.38 -1.52 2.77
N ASP A 28 -13.76 -0.34 2.88
CA ASP A 28 -12.32 -0.17 2.75
C ASP A 28 -11.72 -1.05 3.85
N VAL A 29 -11.78 -2.38 3.65
CA VAL A 29 -10.82 -3.28 4.23
C VAL A 29 -9.50 -2.81 3.66
N ASP A 30 -8.89 -1.87 4.37
CA ASP A 30 -7.46 -1.68 4.45
C ASP A 30 -6.92 -3.07 4.80
N GLU A 31 -6.75 -3.90 3.77
CA GLU A 31 -6.18 -5.23 3.84
C GLU A 31 -4.87 -5.04 4.59
N ALA A 32 -4.87 -5.47 5.86
CA ALA A 32 -3.85 -5.05 6.82
C ALA A 32 -2.48 -5.23 6.19
N PRO A 33 -1.53 -4.29 6.31
CA PRO A 33 -0.25 -4.39 5.62
C PRO A 33 0.40 -5.77 5.82
N VAL A 34 0.89 -6.38 4.75
CA VAL A 34 1.49 -7.74 4.75
C VAL A 34 2.52 -7.90 5.87
N LEU A 35 3.29 -6.83 6.09
CA LEU A 35 4.20 -6.68 7.21
C LEU A 35 3.79 -5.45 8.04
N PRO A 36 2.87 -5.62 9.01
CA PRO A 36 2.39 -4.49 9.79
C PRO A 36 3.52 -3.94 10.66
N GLY A 37 3.75 -2.62 10.57
CA GLY A 37 4.80 -1.92 11.32
C GLY A 37 6.22 -2.08 10.76
N PHE A 38 6.41 -2.75 9.62
CA PHE A 38 7.74 -2.82 9.00
C PHE A 38 8.09 -1.50 8.32
N MET A 39 9.10 -0.82 8.87
CA MET A 39 9.66 0.38 8.28
C MET A 39 10.78 0.04 7.30
N ASP A 40 10.72 0.64 6.11
CA ASP A 40 11.77 0.50 5.13
C ASP A 40 13.10 1.05 5.71
N PRO A 41 14.18 0.26 5.71
CA PRO A 41 15.47 0.72 6.18
C PRO A 41 16.05 1.89 5.35
N LEU A 42 15.68 2.02 4.08
CA LEU A 42 16.17 3.06 3.15
C LEU A 42 15.33 4.33 3.23
N THR A 43 14.00 4.21 3.18
CA THR A 43 13.11 5.39 3.16
C THR A 43 12.64 5.82 4.54
N LYS A 44 12.80 4.97 5.57
CA LYS A 44 12.26 5.19 6.92
C LYS A 44 10.75 5.42 6.95
N MET A 45 10.05 4.96 5.92
CA MET A 45 8.60 5.03 5.80
C MET A 45 8.01 3.63 5.92
N GLN A 46 6.72 3.57 6.25
CA GLN A 46 5.98 2.31 6.23
C GLN A 46 5.95 1.74 4.82
N VAL A 47 6.24 0.44 4.70
CA VAL A 47 6.21 -0.26 3.42
C VAL A 47 4.80 -0.78 3.14
N GLU A 48 4.18 -0.30 2.07
CA GLU A 48 2.89 -0.81 1.58
C GLU A 48 3.07 -2.11 0.79
N GLU A 49 4.02 -2.14 -0.15
CA GLU A 49 4.36 -3.32 -0.95
C GLU A 49 5.74 -3.88 -0.56
N PRO A 50 5.84 -4.74 0.47
CA PRO A 50 7.11 -5.33 0.84
C PRO A 50 7.61 -6.28 -0.24
N ALA A 51 8.88 -6.15 -0.60
CA ALA A 51 9.54 -7.08 -1.52
C ALA A 51 10.84 -7.59 -0.91
N ILE A 52 11.02 -8.91 -0.99
CA ILE A 52 12.19 -9.62 -0.50
C ILE A 52 13.15 -9.92 -1.65
N SER A 53 14.43 -9.69 -1.40
CA SER A 53 15.52 -10.14 -2.28
C SER A 53 15.83 -11.63 -2.06
N PRO A 54 16.48 -12.33 -3.00
CA PRO A 54 16.95 -13.71 -2.81
C PRO A 54 17.90 -13.85 -1.61
N TYR A 55 18.48 -12.74 -1.14
CA TYR A 55 19.35 -12.65 0.03
C TYR A 55 18.59 -12.45 1.36
N GLY A 56 17.26 -12.36 1.32
CA GLY A 56 16.44 -12.19 2.52
C GLY A 56 16.23 -10.75 2.99
N HIS A 57 16.77 -9.76 2.28
CA HIS A 57 16.57 -8.35 2.62
C HIS A 57 15.21 -7.85 2.14
N ILE A 58 14.51 -7.10 2.98
CA ILE A 58 13.18 -6.54 2.70
C ILE A 58 13.28 -5.03 2.60
N ALA A 59 12.67 -4.50 1.54
CA ALA A 59 12.37 -3.09 1.39
C ALA A 59 11.09 -2.96 0.56
N GLY A 60 10.56 -1.74 0.42
CA GLY A 60 9.45 -1.50 -0.50
C GLY A 60 9.83 -1.84 -1.93
N TYR A 61 8.92 -2.44 -2.70
CA TYR A 61 9.16 -2.75 -4.11
C TYR A 61 9.53 -1.49 -4.92
N GLU A 62 8.87 -0.37 -4.64
CA GLU A 62 9.20 0.94 -5.22
C GLU A 62 10.59 1.41 -4.80
N THR A 63 10.96 1.23 -3.54
CA THR A 63 12.31 1.54 -3.03
C THR A 63 13.37 0.75 -3.79
N TRP A 64 13.18 -0.57 -3.92
CA TRP A 64 14.07 -1.43 -4.69
C TRP A 64 14.20 -0.97 -6.13
N CYS A 65 13.07 -0.67 -6.77
CA CYS A 65 13.05 -0.19 -8.14
C CYS A 65 13.82 1.13 -8.29
N ARG A 66 13.81 2.02 -7.30
CA ARG A 66 14.58 3.27 -7.32
C ARG A 66 16.08 2.99 -7.15
N VAL A 67 16.47 2.14 -6.20
CA VAL A 67 17.87 1.79 -5.94
C VAL A 67 18.49 1.08 -7.15
N LEU A 68 17.84 0.05 -7.69
CA LEU A 68 18.37 -0.75 -8.79
C LEU A 68 18.41 0.02 -10.13
N ARG A 69 17.60 1.08 -10.26
CA ARG A 69 17.63 1.99 -11.42
C ARG A 69 18.71 3.06 -11.30
N ASN A 70 19.20 3.35 -10.10
CA ASN A 70 20.23 4.35 -9.89
C ASN A 70 21.53 3.92 -10.56
N THR A 71 22.19 4.81 -11.30
CA THR A 71 23.44 4.52 -12.03
C THR A 71 24.58 4.12 -11.11
N ASP A 72 24.60 4.66 -9.88
CA ASP A 72 25.64 4.36 -8.88
C ASP A 72 25.45 2.99 -8.20
N SER A 73 24.24 2.43 -8.25
CA SER A 73 23.85 1.20 -7.53
C SER A 73 23.05 0.26 -8.43
N LYS A 74 23.34 0.32 -9.74
CA LYS A 74 22.58 -0.42 -10.75
C LYS A 74 22.70 -1.91 -10.51
N ASP A 75 21.56 -2.60 -10.54
CA ASP A 75 21.48 -4.06 -10.39
C ASP A 75 22.29 -4.57 -9.18
N THR A 76 22.37 -3.77 -8.11
CA THR A 76 23.18 -4.05 -6.92
C THR A 76 22.36 -3.87 -5.66
N CYS A 77 22.41 -4.85 -4.76
CA CYS A 77 21.75 -4.80 -3.48
C CYS A 77 22.36 -3.69 -2.58
N PRO A 78 21.56 -2.79 -1.99
CA PRO A 78 22.07 -1.70 -1.14
C PRO A 78 22.63 -2.20 0.19
N PHE A 79 22.22 -3.40 0.64
CA PHE A 79 22.70 -4.00 1.89
C PHE A 79 23.93 -4.86 1.61
N THR A 80 23.80 -5.91 0.82
CA THR A 80 24.90 -6.87 0.62
C THR A 80 25.93 -6.42 -0.41
N ARG A 81 25.65 -5.37 -1.20
CA ARG A 81 26.45 -4.96 -2.37
C ARG A 81 26.62 -6.07 -3.41
N GLN A 82 25.80 -7.12 -3.35
CA GLN A 82 25.81 -8.21 -4.31
C GLN A 82 24.94 -7.88 -5.52
N PRO A 83 25.24 -8.48 -6.69
CA PRO A 83 24.42 -8.31 -7.88
C PRO A 83 22.99 -8.80 -7.59
N LEU A 84 22.02 -7.94 -7.90
CA LEU A 84 20.61 -8.17 -7.67
C LEU A 84 19.79 -7.47 -8.75
N LYS A 85 19.02 -8.23 -9.52
CA LYS A 85 18.15 -7.67 -10.56
C LYS A 85 16.74 -7.50 -10.04
N ARG A 86 16.01 -6.54 -10.60
CA ARG A 86 14.59 -6.28 -10.26
C ARG A 86 13.71 -7.53 -10.39
N ARG A 87 14.00 -8.38 -11.39
CA ARG A 87 13.27 -9.63 -11.65
C ARG A 87 13.46 -10.72 -10.59
N GLU A 88 14.50 -10.60 -9.76
CA GLU A 88 14.80 -11.55 -8.69
C GLU A 88 14.13 -11.15 -7.37
N LEU A 89 13.54 -9.96 -7.31
CA LEU A 89 12.75 -9.51 -6.17
C LEU A 89 11.39 -10.20 -6.19
N VAL A 90 10.99 -10.73 -5.03
CA VAL A 90 9.68 -11.33 -4.83
C VAL A 90 8.84 -10.36 -4.01
N LYS A 91 7.69 -9.96 -4.54
CA LYS A 91 6.69 -9.19 -3.77
C LYS A 91 6.09 -10.11 -2.72
N LEU A 92 6.15 -9.70 -1.47
CA LEU A 92 5.53 -10.40 -0.36
C LEU A 92 4.04 -10.04 -0.32
N THR A 93 3.20 -11.06 -0.24
CA THR A 93 1.75 -10.96 -0.05
C THR A 93 1.36 -11.79 1.16
N HIS A 94 0.15 -11.60 1.71
CA HIS A 94 -0.34 -12.38 2.86
C HIS A 94 -0.32 -13.88 2.63
N GLU A 95 -0.50 -14.30 1.38
CA GLU A 95 -0.50 -15.71 0.99
C GLU A 95 0.91 -16.31 0.96
N ASN A 96 1.92 -15.55 0.50
CA ASN A 96 3.27 -16.09 0.29
C ASN A 96 4.21 -15.82 1.47
N ILE A 97 3.92 -14.82 2.31
CA ILE A 97 4.87 -14.36 3.31
C ILE A 97 5.25 -15.46 4.30
N GLY A 98 4.34 -16.40 4.59
CA GLY A 98 4.64 -17.55 5.45
C GLY A 98 5.85 -18.36 4.98
N GLU A 99 6.03 -18.54 3.67
CA GLU A 99 7.15 -19.30 3.09
C GLU A 99 8.46 -18.51 3.12
N TYR A 100 8.38 -17.20 2.91
CA TYR A 100 9.53 -16.32 2.89
C TYR A 100 9.95 -15.84 4.27
N ARG A 101 9.07 -15.95 5.28
CA ARG A 101 9.30 -15.44 6.64
C ARG A 101 10.59 -15.96 7.26
N SER A 102 10.90 -17.23 7.05
CA SER A 102 12.14 -17.86 7.53
C SER A 102 13.40 -17.41 6.79
N ARG A 103 13.25 -16.79 5.62
CA ARG A 103 14.35 -16.23 4.82
C ARG A 103 14.55 -14.73 5.10
N ILE A 104 13.62 -14.09 5.80
CA ILE A 104 13.70 -12.68 6.14
C ILE A 104 14.89 -12.47 7.07
N VAL A 105 15.84 -11.65 6.63
CA VAL A 105 16.94 -11.19 7.47
C VAL A 105 16.43 -10.03 8.31
N GLU A 106 16.44 -10.17 9.63
CA GLU A 106 16.03 -9.10 10.57
C GLU A 106 16.94 -7.87 10.43
N THR A 107 18.22 -8.10 10.13
CA THR A 107 19.25 -7.06 10.06
C THR A 107 19.37 -6.52 8.63
N GLN A 108 18.65 -5.43 8.34
CA GLN A 108 18.84 -4.64 7.11
C GLN A 108 20.05 -3.68 7.21
N ASN A 109 20.99 -3.97 8.11
CA ASN A 109 22.14 -3.13 8.40
C ASN A 109 23.40 -3.83 7.90
N ALA A 110 23.81 -3.51 6.68
CA ALA A 110 25.19 -3.75 6.28
C ALA A 110 26.02 -2.50 6.62
N PRO A 111 27.23 -2.65 7.18
CA PRO A 111 28.08 -1.51 7.44
C PRO A 111 28.34 -0.78 6.12
N ARG A 112 28.09 0.54 6.11
CA ARG A 112 28.68 1.43 5.11
C ARG A 112 30.20 1.26 5.23
N ILE A 113 30.80 0.39 4.43
CA ILE A 113 32.22 0.52 4.12
C ILE A 113 32.27 1.69 3.14
N ASP A 114 32.40 2.89 3.68
CA ASP A 114 32.65 4.09 2.89
C ASP A 114 33.95 3.87 2.11
N PRO A 115 33.94 3.91 0.77
CA PRO A 115 35.17 3.75 -0.02
C PRO A 115 36.11 4.97 0.07
N ALA A 116 35.80 5.96 0.92
CA ALA A 116 36.54 7.22 1.06
C ALA A 116 37.59 7.22 2.19
N LEU A 117 37.99 6.06 2.71
CA LEU A 117 38.98 5.96 3.79
C LEU A 117 40.04 4.87 3.54
N VAL A 118 40.58 4.82 2.32
CA VAL A 118 41.85 4.16 1.99
C VAL A 118 42.76 5.16 1.28
#